data_AF-A0A6B3I028-F1
#
_entry.id   AF-A0A6B3I028-F1
#
_cell.length_a   1.000
_cell.length_b   1.000
_cell.length_c   1.000
_cell.angle_alpha   90.00
_cell.angle_beta   90.00
_cell.angle_gamma   90.00
#
_symmetry.space_group_name_H-M   'P 1'
#
loop_
_entity.id
_entity.type
_entity.pdbx_description
1 polymer ?
#
loop_
_entity_poly.entity_id
_entity_poly.type
_entity_poly.pdbx_seq_one_letter_code
_entity_poly.pdbx_strand_id
1 'polypeptide(L)'
;ADLDRAARAASPQSRGALSAAAKGFSKDAVPFDAYLDEEGRLRKVRHRFSFASEGPEAKEVTVVSTLLLYGFGVPVTVTLPDDDDIYTGEIRQG
;
A
#
# COMPACT_ATOMS: atom_id res chain seq x y z
N ALA A 1 -4.07 2.82 -13.30
CA ALA A 1 -4.73 3.51 -12.17
C ALA A 1 -4.03 4.85 -11.96
N ASP A 2 -4.73 5.87 -11.51
CA ASP A 2 -4.23 7.24 -11.31
C ASP A 2 -4.20 7.53 -9.80
N LEU A 3 -3.00 7.75 -9.25
CA LEU A 3 -2.77 7.93 -7.82
C LEU A 3 -3.33 9.26 -7.30
N ASP A 4 -3.32 10.31 -8.12
CA ASP A 4 -3.89 11.61 -7.79
C ASP A 4 -5.41 11.52 -7.65
N ARG A 5 -6.05 10.78 -8.57
CA ARG A 5 -7.48 10.50 -8.47
C ARG A 5 -7.80 9.68 -7.22
N ALA A 6 -6.97 8.68 -6.89
CA ALA A 6 -7.15 7.88 -5.69
C ALA A 6 -7.00 8.72 -4.41
N ALA A 7 -6.00 9.61 -4.36
CA ALA A 7 -5.80 10.55 -3.25
C ALA A 7 -7.03 11.44 -3.03
N ARG A 8 -7.59 12.02 -4.10
CA ARG A 8 -8.82 12.83 -4.01
C ARG A 8 -10.02 12.05 -3.47
N ALA A 9 -10.14 10.77 -3.84
CA ALA A 9 -11.24 9.90 -3.42
C ALA A 9 -11.09 9.32 -2.00
N ALA A 10 -9.92 9.45 -1.37
CA ALA A 10 -9.65 8.85 -0.07
C ALA A 10 -10.43 9.51 1.08
N SER A 11 -10.62 8.75 2.16
CA SER A 11 -11.15 9.25 3.44
C SER A 11 -10.26 10.37 4.00
N PRO A 12 -10.79 11.26 4.87
CA PRO A 12 -9.99 12.33 5.47
C PRO A 12 -8.70 11.83 6.15
N GLN A 13 -8.77 10.67 6.80
CA GLN A 13 -7.66 10.05 7.52
C GLN A 13 -6.54 9.60 6.57
N SER A 14 -6.87 9.07 5.39
CA SER A 14 -5.89 8.50 4.45
C SER A 14 -5.44 9.47 3.37
N ARG A 15 -6.19 10.55 3.13
CA ARG A 15 -5.94 11.50 2.03
C ARG A 15 -4.56 12.12 2.06
N GLY A 16 -4.10 12.58 3.23
CA GLY A 16 -2.79 13.23 3.36
C GLY A 16 -1.63 12.32 2.96
N ALA A 17 -1.62 11.09 3.48
CA ALA A 17 -0.62 10.08 3.15
C ALA A 17 -0.67 9.71 1.65
N LEU A 18 -1.87 9.56 1.08
CA LEU A 18 -2.03 9.17 -0.31
C LEU A 18 -1.63 10.30 -1.28
N SER A 19 -1.90 11.56 -0.93
CA SER A 19 -1.42 12.74 -1.67
C SER A 19 0.10 12.89 -1.61
N ALA A 20 0.73 12.63 -0.46
CA ALA A 20 2.19 12.64 -0.35
C ALA A 20 2.81 11.52 -1.21
N ALA A 21 2.22 10.33 -1.17
CA ALA A 21 2.64 9.21 -2.00
C ALA A 21 2.54 9.55 -3.49
N ALA A 22 1.43 10.14 -3.95
CA ALA A 22 1.25 10.55 -5.34
C ALA A 22 2.34 11.52 -5.84
N LYS A 23 2.86 12.40 -4.96
CA LYS A 23 3.99 13.28 -5.29
C LYS A 23 5.35 12.58 -5.32
N GLY A 24 5.55 11.56 -4.49
CA GLY A 24 6.82 10.86 -4.33
C GLY A 24 7.10 9.79 -5.39
N PHE A 25 6.05 9.27 -6.03
CA PHE A 25 6.22 8.30 -7.12
C PHE A 25 6.63 8.98 -8.42
N SER A 26 7.58 8.36 -9.12
CA SER A 26 8.08 8.85 -10.42
C SER A 26 7.10 8.57 -11.57
N LYS A 27 6.02 7.81 -11.32
CA LYS A 27 5.00 7.40 -12.29
C LYS A 27 3.62 7.41 -11.63
N ASP A 28 2.63 7.96 -12.32
CA ASP A 28 1.24 8.05 -11.84
C ASP A 28 0.48 6.71 -11.90
N ALA A 29 0.97 5.80 -12.74
CA ALA A 29 0.46 4.44 -12.88
C ALA A 29 1.48 3.43 -12.38
N VAL A 30 1.01 2.44 -11.62
CA VAL A 30 1.83 1.38 -11.02
C VAL A 30 1.71 0.12 -11.89
N PRO A 31 2.77 -0.31 -12.59
CA PRO A 31 2.78 -1.59 -13.29
C PRO A 31 2.59 -2.74 -12.30
N PHE A 32 1.80 -3.75 -12.68
CA PHE A 32 1.60 -4.93 -11.85
C PHE A 32 1.40 -6.20 -12.68
N ASP A 33 1.74 -7.33 -12.08
CA ASP A 33 1.37 -8.65 -12.57
C ASP A 33 0.32 -9.24 -11.62
N ALA A 34 -0.81 -9.69 -12.17
CA ALA A 34 -1.88 -10.36 -11.43
C ALA A 34 -1.95 -11.84 -11.80
N TYR A 35 -2.13 -12.68 -10.78
CA TYR A 35 -2.19 -14.13 -10.93
C TYR A 35 -3.54 -14.58 -10.39
N LEU A 36 -4.31 -15.27 -11.23
CA LEU A 36 -5.64 -15.78 -10.89
C LEU A 36 -5.59 -17.30 -10.71
N ASP A 37 -6.47 -17.86 -9.89
CA ASP A 37 -6.76 -19.31 -9.88
C ASP A 37 -7.74 -19.69 -11.00
N GLU A 38 -8.08 -20.97 -11.08
CA GLU A 38 -8.96 -21.53 -12.11
C GLU A 38 -10.38 -20.93 -12.06
N GLU A 39 -10.81 -20.49 -10.88
CA GLU A 39 -12.07 -19.78 -10.66
C GLU A 39 -12.00 -18.28 -10.97
N GLY A 40 -10.84 -17.78 -11.43
CA GLY A 40 -10.61 -16.38 -11.75
C GLY A 40 -10.40 -15.48 -10.52
N ARG A 41 -10.19 -16.05 -9.32
CA ARG A 41 -9.94 -15.28 -8.09
C ARG A 41 -8.49 -14.85 -8.02
N LEU A 42 -8.27 -13.64 -7.54
CA LEU A 42 -6.94 -13.05 -7.42
C LEU A 42 -6.10 -13.72 -6.34
N ARG A 43 -5.02 -14.43 -6.70
CA ARG A 43 -4.15 -15.14 -5.73
C ARG A 43 -2.88 -14.41 -5.40
N LYS A 44 -2.37 -13.62 -6.34
CA LYS A 44 -1.18 -12.80 -6.14
C LYS A 44 -1.25 -11.53 -6.96
N VAL A 45 -0.75 -10.44 -6.39
CA VAL A 45 -0.40 -9.23 -7.14
C VAL A 45 1.04 -8.86 -6.83
N ARG A 46 1.81 -8.54 -7.87
CA ARG A 46 3.14 -7.95 -7.74
C ARG A 46 3.12 -6.55 -8.32
N HIS A 47 3.19 -5.55 -7.45
CA HIS A 47 3.30 -4.15 -7.86
C HIS A 47 4.76 -3.75 -8.00
N ARG A 48 5.07 -2.92 -8.99
CA ARG A 48 6.37 -2.29 -9.17
C ARG A 48 6.22 -0.79 -9.01
N PHE A 49 6.80 -0.24 -7.97
CA PHE A 49 6.80 1.18 -7.70
C PHE A 49 8.17 1.77 -8.00
N SER A 50 8.20 2.94 -8.63
CA SER A 50 9.43 3.72 -8.85
C SER A 50 9.32 5.05 -8.10
N PHE A 51 10.38 5.42 -7.39
CA PHE A 51 10.48 6.63 -6.58
C PHE A 51 11.80 7.34 -6.90
N ALA A 52 11.82 8.66 -6.80
CA ALA A 52 13.08 9.38 -6.72
C ALA A 52 13.56 9.37 -5.27
N SER A 53 14.81 9.01 -5.02
CA SER A 53 15.41 9.23 -3.69
C SER A 53 15.57 10.74 -3.44
N GLU A 54 15.53 11.16 -2.18
CA GLU A 54 15.75 12.55 -1.82
C GLU A 54 17.25 12.93 -1.85
N GLY A 55 17.55 14.21 -2.08
CA GLY A 55 18.91 14.79 -2.00
C GLY A 55 19.58 15.13 -3.35
N PRO A 56 20.78 15.73 -3.32
CA PRO A 56 21.48 16.25 -4.51
C PRO A 56 21.86 15.18 -5.54
N GLU A 57 21.95 13.91 -5.13
CA GLU A 57 22.26 12.76 -5.98
C GLU A 57 21.06 11.83 -6.15
N ALA A 58 19.84 12.40 -6.24
CA ALA A 58 18.60 11.65 -6.40
C ALA A 58 18.70 10.59 -7.51
N LYS A 59 18.48 9.33 -7.17
CA LYS A 59 18.42 8.19 -8.10
C LYS A 59 17.03 7.57 -8.06
N GLU A 60 16.62 6.98 -9.19
CA GLU A 60 15.39 6.21 -9.23
C GLU A 60 15.59 4.89 -8.45
N VAL A 61 14.71 4.64 -7.48
CA VAL A 61 14.64 3.40 -6.71
C VAL A 61 13.41 2.63 -7.16
N THR A 62 13.53 1.32 -7.36
CA THR A 62 12.40 0.45 -7.64
C THR A 62 12.09 -0.44 -6.43
N VAL A 63 10.84 -0.44 -5.97
CA VAL A 63 10.35 -1.36 -4.93
C VAL A 63 9.31 -2.30 -5.52
N VAL A 64 9.45 -3.59 -5.22
CA VAL A 64 8.48 -4.62 -5.61
C VAL A 64 7.68 -5.04 -4.39
N SER A 65 6.39 -4.71 -4.37
CA SER A 65 5.46 -5.16 -3.33
C SER A 65 4.69 -6.39 -3.81
N THR A 66 4.67 -7.44 -3.00
CA THR A 66 3.95 -8.69 -3.31
C THR A 66 2.83 -8.91 -2.30
N LEU A 67 1.60 -9.01 -2.79
CA LEU A 67 0.43 -9.40 -2.01
C LEU A 67 0.01 -10.81 -2.40
N LEU A 68 -0.22 -11.68 -1.41
CA LEU A 68 -0.78 -13.02 -1.58
C LEU A 68 -2.16 -13.06 -0.93
N LEU A 69 -3.13 -13.64 -1.63
CA LEU A 69 -4.49 -13.81 -1.12
C LEU A 69 -4.88 -15.29 -1.13
N TYR A 70 -5.45 -15.73 -0.02
CA TYR A 70 -5.87 -17.10 0.23
C TYR A 70 -6.98 -17.11 1.30
N GLY A 71 -7.58 -18.27 1.55
CA GLY A 71 -8.65 -18.40 2.55
C GLY A 71 -9.95 -17.71 2.16
N PHE A 72 -10.25 -17.59 0.86
CA PHE A 72 -11.47 -16.95 0.38
C PHE A 72 -12.73 -17.61 0.97
N GLY A 73 -13.57 -16.80 1.62
CA GLY A 73 -14.80 -17.26 2.25
C GLY A 73 -14.63 -17.92 3.62
N VAL A 74 -13.40 -18.04 4.13
CA VAL A 74 -13.15 -18.56 5.48
C VAL A 74 -13.56 -17.50 6.51
N PRO A 75 -14.45 -17.81 7.47
CA PRO A 75 -14.78 -16.88 8.55
C PRO A 75 -13.56 -16.56 9.40
N VAL A 76 -13.36 -15.27 9.71
CA VAL A 76 -12.29 -14.80 10.60
C VAL A 76 -12.92 -14.22 11.87
N THR A 77 -12.44 -14.68 13.02
CA THR A 77 -12.78 -14.07 14.31
C THR A 77 -11.75 -12.99 14.62
N VAL A 78 -12.22 -11.77 14.88
CA VAL A 78 -11.38 -10.64 15.29
C VAL A 78 -11.61 -10.40 16.78
N THR A 79 -10.56 -10.46 17.57
CA THR A 79 -10.58 -10.10 19.00
C THR A 79 -9.76 -8.84 19.22
N LEU A 80 -10.22 -7.98 20.12
CA LEU A 80 -9.41 -6.87 20.59
C LEU A 80 -8.18 -7.46 21.33
N PRO A 81 -6.97 -6.90 21.14
CA PRO A 81 -5.84 -7.20 22.02
C PRO A 81 -6.20 -6.85 23.47
N ASP A 82 -5.50 -7.44 24.43
CA ASP A 82 -5.65 -7.04 25.83
C ASP A 82 -5.25 -5.56 26.00
N ASP A 83 -5.86 -4.84 26.95
CA ASP A 83 -5.68 -3.38 27.08
C ASP A 83 -4.19 -2.99 27.23
N ASP A 84 -3.40 -3.81 27.91
CA ASP A 84 -1.96 -3.61 28.12
C ASP A 84 -1.12 -3.77 26.83
N ASP A 85 -1.67 -4.40 25.79
CA ASP A 85 -1.04 -4.56 24.46
C ASP A 85 -1.40 -3.42 23.49
N ILE A 86 -2.30 -2.52 23.87
CA ILE A 86 -2.76 -1.43 23.02
C ILE A 86 -1.93 -0.16 23.31
N TYR A 87 -0.95 0.10 22.45
CA TYR A 87 -0.20 1.36 22.50
C TYR A 87 -1.07 2.54 22.02
N THR A 88 -1.46 3.42 22.95
CA THR A 88 -2.22 4.65 22.68
C THR A 88 -1.37 5.93 22.69
N GLY A 89 -0.05 5.80 22.83
CA GLY A 89 0.87 6.93 22.82
C GLY A 89 1.20 7.45 21.41
N GLU A 90 2.02 8.49 21.34
CA GLU A 90 2.50 9.07 20.09
C GLU A 90 3.79 8.38 19.64
N ILE A 91 3.80 7.81 18.42
CA ILE A 91 5.02 7.30 17.81
C ILE A 91 5.80 8.48 17.23
N ARG A 92 6.91 8.85 17.88
CA ARG A 92 7.88 9.78 17.28
C ARG A 92 8.78 9.02 16.32
N GLN A 93 8.87 9.48 15.08
CA GLN A 93 9.92 9.07 14.17
C GLN A 93 11.14 9.98 14.38
N GLY A 94 12.30 9.37 14.60
CA GLY A 94 13.58 10.07 14.78
C GLY A 94 14.20 10.55 13.48
#